data_AF-A0A8C4T1E0-F1
#
_entry.id   AF-A0A8C4T1E0-F1
#
_cell.length_a   1.000
_cell.length_b   1.000
_cell.length_c   1.000
_cell.angle_alpha   90.00
_cell.angle_beta   90.00
_cell.angle_gamma   90.00
#
_symmetry.space_group_name_H-M   'P 1'
#
loop_
_entity.id
_entity.type
_entity.pdbx_description
1 polymer ?
#
loop_
_entity_poly.entity_id
_entity_poly.type
_entity_poly.pdbx_seq_one_letter_code
_entity_poly.pdbx_strand_id
1 'polypeptide(L)'
;MCWASSWTPLWLFLCFFLTGINAFNLDVDNPTVYSGPEGSYFGYSVDFHRPTSDHSTMSVLVGAPKANTTQPKIVEAGAVYYCPWPPTDSKCRQIAFDSTSKPVEFKSNQWFGATVRTHKGKVVACAPLYHWSALKMPGEKDPVGTCYIAIQNFSAYVEYSPCRSGLKTSICYSVY
;
A
#
# COMPACT_ATOMS: atom_id res chain seq x y z
N MET A 1 -34.51 24.46 41.60
CA MET A 1 -33.22 23.96 41.07
C MET A 1 -33.36 23.85 39.57
N CYS A 2 -32.60 24.64 38.80
CA CYS A 2 -32.14 24.35 37.43
C CYS A 2 -31.29 25.55 37.01
N TRP A 3 -29.97 25.43 37.16
CA TRP A 3 -29.02 26.32 36.52
C TRP A 3 -28.97 25.93 35.04
N ALA A 4 -29.68 26.66 34.18
CA ALA A 4 -29.48 26.54 32.74
C ALA A 4 -28.28 27.42 32.35
N SER A 5 -27.17 26.78 32.01
CA SER A 5 -25.88 27.45 31.75
C SER A 5 -25.98 28.39 30.54
N SER A 6 -25.71 29.68 30.75
CA SER A 6 -25.71 30.71 29.69
C SER A 6 -24.49 30.65 28.75
N TRP A 7 -23.80 29.51 28.70
CA TRP A 7 -22.53 29.34 27.99
C TRP A 7 -22.71 28.68 26.61
N THR A 8 -23.91 28.17 26.33
CA THR A 8 -24.29 27.52 25.06
C THR A 8 -24.17 28.41 23.81
N PRO A 9 -24.53 29.71 23.82
CA PRO A 9 -24.41 30.55 22.62
C PRO A 9 -22.95 30.89 22.33
N LEU A 10 -22.14 31.06 23.38
CA LEU A 10 -20.72 31.39 23.28
C LEU A 10 -19.92 30.23 22.67
N TRP A 11 -20.26 28.99 23.04
CA TRP A 11 -19.68 27.78 22.46
C TRP A 11 -20.06 27.59 20.99
N LEU A 12 -21.32 27.84 20.62
CA LEU A 12 -21.77 27.76 19.22
C LEU A 12 -21.08 28.81 18.33
N PHE A 13 -20.88 30.03 18.86
CA PHE A 13 -20.14 31.08 18.17
C PHE A 13 -18.66 30.70 17.99
N LEU A 14 -18.00 30.18 19.03
CA LEU A 14 -16.60 29.75 18.96
C LEU A 14 -16.40 28.60 17.95
N CYS A 15 -17.33 27.64 17.89
CA CYS A 15 -17.30 26.57 16.88
C CYS A 15 -17.45 27.09 15.45
N PHE A 16 -18.22 28.16 15.23
CA PHE A 16 -18.41 28.76 13.90
C PHE A 16 -17.16 29.50 13.38
N PHE A 17 -16.31 30.03 14.28
CA PHE A 17 -15.04 30.67 13.92
C PHE A 17 -13.85 29.71 13.85
N LEU A 18 -14.00 28.47 14.33
CA LEU A 18 -12.96 27.42 14.25
C LEU A 18 -13.05 26.59 12.97
N THR A 19 -14.08 26.78 12.13
CA THR A 19 -14.19 26.09 10.85
C THR A 19 -13.39 26.82 9.78
N GLY A 20 -12.22 26.27 9.45
CA GLY A 20 -11.63 26.46 8.12
C GLY A 20 -10.19 26.92 8.10
N ILE A 21 -9.28 26.15 8.69
CA ILE A 21 -7.91 26.13 8.15
C ILE A 21 -8.00 25.32 6.85
N ASN A 22 -8.30 26.00 5.74
CA ASN A 22 -8.17 25.39 4.43
C ASN A 22 -6.68 25.19 4.14
N ALA A 23 -6.33 24.08 3.48
CA ALA A 23 -5.01 23.95 2.89
C ALA A 23 -4.82 25.11 1.91
N PHE A 24 -3.97 26.09 2.26
CA PHE A 24 -3.95 27.38 1.58
C PHE A 24 -2.93 27.46 0.44
N ASN A 25 -2.02 26.48 0.34
CA ASN A 25 -0.89 26.49 -0.60
C ASN A 25 -0.77 25.22 -1.45
N LEU A 26 -1.80 24.37 -1.50
CA LEU A 26 -1.89 23.29 -2.49
C LEU A 26 -2.57 23.82 -3.75
N ASP A 27 -1.92 23.64 -4.90
CA ASP A 27 -2.52 23.93 -6.20
C ASP A 27 -3.60 22.87 -6.50
N VAL A 28 -4.86 23.28 -6.36
CA VAL A 28 -6.03 22.46 -6.64
C VAL A 28 -6.55 22.62 -8.07
N ASP A 29 -6.06 23.62 -8.80
CA ASP A 29 -6.50 23.94 -10.17
C ASP A 29 -5.73 23.10 -11.19
N ASN A 30 -4.46 22.81 -10.94
CA ASN A 30 -3.61 22.00 -11.82
C ASN A 30 -2.92 20.82 -11.10
N PRO A 31 -3.69 19.85 -10.55
CA PRO A 31 -3.12 18.66 -9.92
C PRO A 31 -2.62 17.65 -10.97
N THR A 32 -1.55 16.94 -10.65
CA THR A 32 -1.17 15.74 -11.41
C THR A 32 -2.04 14.55 -10.99
N VAL A 33 -2.75 13.97 -11.95
CA VAL A 33 -3.63 12.82 -11.71
C VAL A 33 -3.03 11.55 -12.30
N TYR A 34 -2.83 10.55 -11.46
CA TYR A 34 -2.48 9.19 -11.89
C TYR A 34 -3.72 8.30 -11.84
N SER A 35 -3.87 7.41 -12.82
CA SER A 35 -4.98 6.47 -12.91
C SER A 35 -4.47 5.07 -13.25
N GLY A 36 -5.11 4.06 -12.65
CA GLY A 36 -4.82 2.65 -12.89
C GLY A 36 -6.01 1.91 -13.49
N PRO A 37 -5.91 0.57 -13.62
CA PRO A 37 -7.00 -0.24 -14.16
C PRO A 37 -8.27 -0.17 -13.32
N GLU A 38 -9.42 -0.22 -13.97
CA GLU A 38 -10.72 -0.24 -13.30
C GLU A 38 -10.87 -1.46 -12.38
N GLY A 39 -11.50 -1.29 -11.23
CA GLY A 39 -11.72 -2.37 -10.25
C GLY A 39 -10.48 -2.85 -9.50
N SER A 40 -9.27 -2.38 -9.86
CA SER A 40 -8.00 -2.81 -9.25
C SER A 40 -7.70 -2.23 -7.87
N TYR A 41 -8.51 -1.26 -7.43
CA TYR A 41 -8.29 -0.43 -6.24
C TYR A 41 -6.95 0.33 -6.30
N PHE A 42 -6.56 0.78 -7.49
CA PHE A 42 -5.42 1.68 -7.65
C PHE A 42 -5.59 2.93 -6.79
N GLY A 43 -4.60 3.22 -5.95
CA GLY A 43 -4.65 4.31 -4.98
C GLY A 43 -4.97 3.85 -3.55
N TYR A 44 -5.19 2.56 -3.33
CA TYR A 44 -5.45 2.01 -1.99
C TYR A 44 -4.31 2.31 -1.00
N SER A 45 -3.07 2.27 -1.47
CA SER A 45 -1.92 2.79 -0.74
C SER A 45 -1.00 3.59 -1.65
N VAL A 46 -0.34 4.60 -1.08
CA VAL A 46 0.59 5.48 -1.81
C VAL A 46 1.83 5.76 -0.96
N ASP A 47 2.97 5.92 -1.62
CA ASP A 47 4.19 6.44 -0.98
C ASP A 47 5.13 7.07 -2.02
N PHE A 48 6.00 7.95 -1.57
CA PHE A 48 7.04 8.56 -2.40
C PHE A 48 8.25 7.65 -2.51
N HIS A 49 8.84 7.55 -3.69
CA HIS A 49 10.05 6.78 -3.95
C HIS A 49 11.16 7.64 -4.51
N ARG A 50 12.35 7.49 -3.91
CA ARG A 50 13.61 8.06 -4.38
C ARG A 50 14.62 6.92 -4.49
N PRO A 51 14.97 6.47 -5.71
CA PRO A 51 15.83 5.31 -5.92
C PRO A 51 17.24 5.54 -5.38
N THR A 52 17.73 6.76 -5.53
CA THR A 52 19.09 7.20 -5.21
C THR A 52 19.04 8.44 -4.33
N SER A 53 20.15 8.72 -3.65
CA SER A 53 20.30 9.91 -2.81
C SER A 53 20.62 11.17 -3.60
N ASP A 54 20.86 11.08 -4.91
CA ASP A 54 20.93 12.26 -5.76
C ASP A 54 19.50 12.80 -5.93
N HIS A 55 19.33 14.10 -5.71
CA HIS A 55 18.02 14.75 -5.59
C HIS A 55 17.27 14.88 -6.94
N SER A 56 17.71 14.18 -7.99
CA SER A 56 17.30 14.44 -9.37
C SER A 56 16.04 13.69 -9.79
N THR A 57 15.74 12.53 -9.19
CA THR A 57 14.61 11.70 -9.61
C THR A 57 13.69 11.32 -8.45
N MET A 58 12.39 11.52 -8.67
CA MET A 58 11.35 11.18 -7.71
C MET A 58 10.22 10.45 -8.42
N SER A 59 9.50 9.61 -7.70
CA SER A 59 8.35 8.89 -8.24
C SER A 59 7.32 8.64 -7.15
N VAL A 60 6.10 8.37 -7.57
CA VAL A 60 5.01 7.94 -6.69
C VAL A 60 4.84 6.44 -6.90
N LEU A 61 4.79 5.69 -5.81
CA LEU A 61 4.38 4.29 -5.83
C LEU A 61 2.93 4.20 -5.40
N VAL A 62 2.18 3.39 -6.14
CA VAL A 62 0.74 3.23 -5.91
C VAL A 62 0.39 1.76 -5.81
N GLY A 63 -0.18 1.36 -4.69
CA GLY A 63 -0.74 0.04 -4.47
C GLY A 63 -2.10 -0.13 -5.12
N ALA A 64 -2.35 -1.31 -5.67
CA ALA A 64 -3.60 -1.72 -6.30
C ALA A 64 -3.90 -3.19 -5.93
N PRO A 65 -4.46 -3.46 -4.74
CA PRO A 65 -4.56 -4.80 -4.17
C PRO A 65 -5.45 -5.77 -4.95
N LYS A 66 -6.31 -5.27 -5.85
CA LYS A 66 -7.17 -6.09 -6.72
C LYS A 66 -6.69 -6.13 -8.17
N ALA A 67 -5.51 -5.59 -8.47
CA ALA A 67 -4.96 -5.65 -9.82
C ALA A 67 -4.69 -7.10 -10.25
N ASN A 68 -4.97 -7.39 -11.51
CA ASN A 68 -4.53 -8.63 -12.14
C ASN A 68 -3.03 -8.56 -12.47
N THR A 69 -2.38 -9.72 -12.48
CA THR A 69 -0.98 -9.86 -12.85
C THR A 69 -0.85 -10.79 -14.04
N THR A 70 0.34 -10.86 -14.64
CA THR A 70 0.65 -11.79 -15.74
C THR A 70 0.84 -13.23 -15.26
N GLN A 71 0.69 -13.51 -13.96
CA GLN A 71 0.89 -14.84 -13.42
C GLN A 71 -0.27 -15.77 -13.85
N PRO A 72 0.03 -16.94 -14.46
CA PRO A 72 -1.02 -17.81 -14.98
C PRO A 72 -1.85 -18.40 -13.83
N LYS A 73 -3.18 -18.41 -14.01
CA LYS A 73 -4.16 -18.99 -13.07
C LYS A 73 -4.22 -18.32 -11.67
N ILE A 74 -3.71 -17.10 -11.54
CA ILE A 74 -3.83 -16.30 -10.31
C ILE A 74 -4.73 -15.10 -10.60
N VAL A 75 -5.80 -14.97 -9.82
CA VAL A 75 -6.81 -13.92 -9.97
C VAL A 75 -6.60 -12.85 -8.89
N GLU A 76 -6.62 -11.58 -9.29
CA GLU A 76 -6.54 -10.43 -8.37
C GLU A 76 -5.43 -10.60 -7.31
N ALA A 77 -4.22 -10.96 -7.77
CA ALA A 77 -3.07 -11.14 -6.88
C ALA A 77 -2.71 -9.83 -6.17
N GLY A 78 -3.07 -8.69 -6.78
CA GLY A 78 -2.64 -7.36 -6.40
C GLY A 78 -1.31 -6.96 -7.03
N ALA A 79 -1.06 -5.65 -7.08
CA ALA A 79 0.14 -5.09 -7.71
C ALA A 79 0.56 -3.76 -7.07
N VAL A 80 1.80 -3.37 -7.36
CA VAL A 80 2.32 -2.02 -7.10
C VAL A 80 2.72 -1.40 -8.44
N TYR A 81 2.36 -0.13 -8.62
CA TYR A 81 2.66 0.66 -9.80
C TYR A 81 3.73 1.71 -9.49
N TYR A 82 4.60 1.93 -10.45
CA TYR A 82 5.61 2.98 -10.46
C TYR A 82 5.15 4.12 -11.37
N CYS A 83 4.98 5.32 -10.80
CA CYS A 83 4.53 6.52 -11.49
C CYS A 83 5.66 7.58 -11.47
N PRO A 84 6.31 7.87 -12.61
CA PRO A 84 7.38 8.89 -12.67
C PRO A 84 6.89 10.29 -12.27
N TRP A 85 7.75 11.04 -11.58
CA TRP A 85 7.58 12.47 -11.33
C TRP A 85 8.82 13.26 -11.80
N PRO A 86 8.70 14.32 -12.61
CA PRO A 86 7.44 14.87 -13.16
C PRO A 86 6.70 13.86 -14.05
N PRO A 87 5.37 13.98 -14.19
CA PRO A 87 4.61 13.10 -15.07
C PRO A 87 5.15 13.22 -16.50
N THR A 88 5.44 12.07 -17.09
CA THR A 88 5.82 11.93 -18.50
C THR A 88 4.63 11.41 -19.30
N ASP A 89 4.71 11.41 -20.63
CA ASP A 89 3.67 10.80 -21.49
C ASP A 89 3.45 9.30 -21.22
N SER A 90 4.40 8.65 -20.54
CA SER A 90 4.27 7.26 -20.11
C SER A 90 3.40 7.11 -18.86
N LYS A 91 2.43 6.19 -18.94
CA LYS A 91 1.56 5.81 -17.82
C LYS A 91 2.35 5.12 -16.70
N CYS A 92 1.75 5.04 -15.51
CA CYS A 92 2.29 4.24 -14.41
C CYS A 92 2.49 2.79 -14.86
N ARG A 93 3.69 2.25 -14.61
CA ARG A 93 4.03 0.86 -14.97
C ARG A 93 3.86 -0.06 -13.78
N GLN A 94 3.34 -1.26 -14.00
CA GLN A 94 3.28 -2.30 -12.97
C GLN A 94 4.71 -2.79 -12.66
N ILE A 95 5.04 -2.93 -11.37
CA ILE A 95 6.32 -3.50 -10.93
C ILE A 95 6.16 -5.02 -10.83
N ALA A 96 7.09 -5.74 -11.47
CA ALA A 96 7.09 -7.20 -11.47
C ALA A 96 7.71 -7.75 -10.17
N PHE A 97 6.90 -7.89 -9.12
CA PHE A 97 7.27 -8.64 -7.92
C PHE A 97 7.08 -10.14 -8.19
N ASP A 98 8.20 -10.84 -8.40
CA ASP A 98 8.37 -12.30 -8.59
C ASP A 98 7.23 -13.08 -9.30
N SER A 99 7.52 -13.53 -10.53
CA SER A 99 6.64 -14.34 -11.36
C SER A 99 6.68 -15.85 -11.05
N THR A 100 7.51 -16.30 -10.11
CA THR A 100 7.63 -17.74 -9.79
C THR A 100 6.56 -18.15 -8.77
N SER A 101 5.50 -18.80 -9.26
CA SER A 101 4.50 -19.44 -8.41
C SER A 101 5.08 -20.76 -7.87
N LYS A 102 5.33 -20.86 -6.57
CA LYS A 102 5.59 -22.16 -5.93
C LYS A 102 4.25 -22.88 -5.69
N PRO A 103 4.18 -24.22 -5.82
CA PRO A 103 2.92 -24.98 -5.72
C PRO A 103 2.19 -24.87 -4.38
N VAL A 104 2.86 -24.41 -3.33
CA VAL A 104 2.36 -24.37 -1.93
C VAL A 104 1.73 -23.01 -1.58
N GLU A 105 1.76 -22.02 -2.49
CA GLU A 105 1.40 -20.64 -2.19
C GLU A 105 0.07 -20.22 -2.85
N PHE A 106 -0.91 -19.83 -2.04
CA PHE A 106 -2.19 -19.31 -2.51
C PHE A 106 -2.10 -17.79 -2.74
N LYS A 107 -1.75 -17.39 -3.96
CA LYS A 107 -1.53 -15.97 -4.31
C LYS A 107 -2.78 -15.23 -4.82
N SER A 108 -3.89 -15.93 -5.08
CA SER A 108 -5.12 -15.29 -5.56
C SER A 108 -5.82 -14.54 -4.43
N ASN A 109 -6.32 -13.33 -4.69
CA ASN A 109 -6.99 -12.46 -3.71
C ASN A 109 -6.14 -12.17 -2.46
N GLN A 110 -4.82 -12.26 -2.54
CA GLN A 110 -3.91 -12.03 -1.40
C GLN A 110 -3.78 -10.55 -1.03
N TRP A 111 -4.31 -9.64 -1.86
CA TRP A 111 -4.27 -8.20 -1.66
C TRP A 111 -2.86 -7.60 -1.68
N PHE A 112 -1.99 -8.07 -2.57
CA PHE A 112 -0.63 -7.52 -2.68
C PHE A 112 -0.65 -6.04 -3.10
N GLY A 113 0.08 -5.20 -2.37
CA GLY A 113 0.02 -3.75 -2.55
C GLY A 113 -1.05 -3.06 -1.71
N ALA A 114 -1.72 -3.77 -0.79
CA ALA A 114 -2.56 -3.14 0.22
C ALA A 114 -1.76 -2.15 1.09
N THR A 115 -0.48 -2.45 1.34
CA THR A 115 0.46 -1.53 1.99
C THR A 115 1.72 -1.41 1.14
N VAL A 116 2.14 -0.18 0.86
CA VAL A 116 3.39 0.15 0.18
C VAL A 116 4.14 1.19 1.00
N ARG A 117 5.40 0.92 1.31
CA ARG A 117 6.29 1.84 2.05
C ARG A 117 7.67 1.89 1.43
N THR A 118 8.31 3.05 1.47
CA THR A 118 9.68 3.22 0.97
C THR A 118 10.61 3.79 2.03
N HIS A 119 11.87 3.36 1.97
CA HIS A 119 12.92 3.93 2.79
C HIS A 119 14.29 3.75 2.12
N LYS A 120 15.00 4.86 1.87
CA LYS A 120 16.36 4.86 1.29
C LYS A 120 16.48 3.99 0.03
N GLY A 121 15.61 4.20 -0.95
CA GLY A 121 15.60 3.43 -2.21
C GLY A 121 15.07 2.00 -2.10
N LYS A 122 14.79 1.49 -0.89
CA LYS A 122 14.13 0.20 -0.68
C LYS A 122 12.62 0.38 -0.64
N VAL A 123 11.89 -0.63 -1.11
CA VAL A 123 10.43 -0.63 -1.13
C VAL A 123 9.92 -1.89 -0.47
N VAL A 124 8.93 -1.75 0.40
CA VAL A 124 8.20 -2.84 1.02
C VAL A 124 6.77 -2.81 0.50
N ALA A 125 6.29 -3.95 0.00
CA ALA A 125 4.91 -4.11 -0.41
C ALA A 125 4.34 -5.38 0.23
N CYS A 126 3.14 -5.29 0.81
CA CYS A 126 2.55 -6.39 1.59
C CYS A 126 1.23 -6.89 1.00
N ALA A 127 0.97 -8.17 1.25
CA ALA A 127 -0.23 -8.93 0.93
C ALA A 127 -0.82 -9.48 2.25
N PRO A 128 -1.70 -8.73 2.93
CA PRO A 128 -2.20 -9.09 4.26
C PRO A 128 -3.09 -10.33 4.24
N LEU A 129 -3.74 -10.63 3.11
CA LEU A 129 -4.61 -11.80 2.95
C LEU A 129 -3.88 -13.00 2.32
N TYR A 130 -2.55 -12.98 2.31
CA TYR A 130 -1.77 -14.13 1.87
C TYR A 130 -1.99 -15.32 2.80
N HIS A 131 -2.40 -16.44 2.21
CA HIS A 131 -2.62 -17.69 2.92
C HIS A 131 -1.45 -18.66 2.71
N TRP A 132 -1.03 -19.28 3.80
CA TRP A 132 -0.01 -20.32 3.79
C TRP A 132 -0.60 -21.66 4.24
N SER A 133 -0.17 -22.76 3.63
CA SER A 133 -0.48 -24.10 4.12
C SER A 133 0.78 -24.74 4.69
N ALA A 134 0.76 -25.05 5.99
CA ALA A 134 1.87 -25.71 6.65
C ALA A 134 2.02 -27.14 6.12
N LEU A 135 3.24 -27.51 5.69
CA LEU A 135 3.56 -28.87 5.21
C LEU A 135 3.22 -29.98 6.22
N LYS A 136 3.09 -29.64 7.51
CA LYS A 136 2.77 -30.58 8.59
C LYS A 136 1.27 -30.79 8.82
N MET A 137 0.41 -29.92 8.31
CA MET A 137 -1.06 -30.00 8.46
C MET A 137 -1.74 -29.63 7.14
N PRO A 138 -1.79 -30.58 6.17
CA PRO A 138 -2.46 -30.34 4.90
C PRO A 138 -3.96 -30.08 5.14
N GLY A 139 -4.41 -28.88 4.81
CA GLY A 139 -5.81 -28.46 4.93
C GLY A 139 -6.02 -27.15 5.69
N GLU A 140 -5.09 -26.76 6.55
CA GLU A 140 -5.13 -25.47 7.25
C GLU A 140 -4.60 -24.37 6.32
N LYS A 141 -5.38 -23.29 6.19
CA LYS A 141 -5.04 -22.08 5.42
C LYS A 141 -5.05 -20.90 6.38
N ASP A 142 -3.89 -20.59 6.93
CA ASP A 142 -3.75 -19.46 7.83
C ASP A 142 -3.46 -18.18 7.03
N PRO A 143 -4.21 -17.09 7.25
CA PRO A 143 -3.90 -15.80 6.67
C PRO A 143 -2.69 -15.22 7.43
N VAL A 144 -1.49 -15.66 7.10
CA VAL A 144 -0.26 -15.22 7.79
C VAL A 144 0.25 -13.88 7.28
N GLY A 145 -0.22 -13.45 6.11
CA GLY A 145 0.32 -12.30 5.41
C GLY A 145 1.75 -12.53 4.92
N THR A 146 2.16 -11.72 3.95
CA THR A 146 3.56 -11.68 3.49
C THR A 146 3.90 -10.28 3.01
N CYS A 147 5.17 -9.91 3.12
CA CYS A 147 5.70 -8.70 2.51
C CYS A 147 6.88 -9.05 1.61
N TYR A 148 7.05 -8.29 0.53
CA TYR A 148 8.21 -8.36 -0.33
C TYR A 148 8.99 -7.06 -0.24
N ILE A 149 10.30 -7.19 0.00
CA ILE A 149 11.23 -6.07 0.07
C ILE A 149 11.97 -6.03 -1.27
N ALA A 150 11.68 -5.03 -2.09
CA ALA A 150 12.46 -4.71 -3.28
C ALA A 150 13.71 -3.91 -2.90
N ILE A 151 14.85 -4.36 -3.38
CA ILE A 151 16.16 -3.73 -3.22
C ILE A 151 16.77 -3.44 -4.59
N GLN A 152 17.84 -2.64 -4.61
CA GLN A 152 18.60 -2.34 -5.84
C GLN A 152 17.72 -1.83 -7.00
N ASN A 153 16.76 -0.94 -6.71
CA ASN A 153 15.83 -0.39 -7.71
C ASN A 153 15.04 -1.48 -8.46
N PHE A 154 14.39 -2.37 -7.72
CA PHE A 154 13.51 -3.43 -8.24
C PHE A 154 14.23 -4.54 -9.03
N SER A 155 15.55 -4.68 -8.92
CA SER A 155 16.29 -5.79 -9.53
C SER A 155 16.33 -7.05 -8.67
N ALA A 156 16.13 -6.93 -7.36
CA ALA A 156 16.11 -8.06 -6.43
C ALA A 156 15.03 -7.90 -5.35
N TYR A 157 14.51 -9.03 -4.88
CA TYR A 157 13.40 -9.10 -3.95
C TYR A 157 13.67 -10.12 -2.84
N VAL A 158 13.23 -9.80 -1.62
CA VAL A 158 13.29 -10.70 -0.46
C VAL A 158 11.91 -10.82 0.14
N GLU A 159 11.42 -12.05 0.31
CA GLU A 159 10.18 -12.32 1.05
C GLU A 159 10.41 -12.15 2.56
N TYR A 160 9.48 -11.48 3.24
CA TYR A 160 9.47 -11.26 4.67
C TYR A 160 8.08 -11.60 5.24
N SER A 161 7.96 -12.77 5.87
CA SER A 161 6.70 -13.33 6.38
C SER A 161 6.85 -13.75 7.85
N PRO A 162 6.96 -12.81 8.80
CA PRO A 162 7.30 -13.10 10.20
C PRO A 162 6.23 -13.93 10.94
N CYS A 163 4.97 -13.87 10.51
CA CYS A 163 3.87 -14.60 11.15
C CYS A 163 3.77 -16.06 10.71
N ARG A 164 4.44 -16.44 9.61
CA ARG A 164 4.40 -17.80 9.06
C ARG A 164 4.98 -18.87 10.02
N SER A 165 5.84 -18.47 10.95
CA SER A 165 6.53 -19.39 11.88
C SER A 165 6.18 -19.17 13.36
N GLY A 166 5.18 -18.33 13.67
CA GLY A 166 4.71 -18.09 15.05
C GLY A 166 5.71 -17.43 16.00
N LEU A 167 6.88 -17.00 15.50
CA LEU A 167 8.02 -16.63 16.34
C LEU A 167 8.01 -15.18 16.85
N LYS A 168 7.19 -14.26 16.30
CA LYS A 168 7.12 -12.85 16.74
C LYS A 168 5.73 -12.22 16.52
N THR A 169 4.85 -12.33 17.51
CA THR A 169 3.48 -11.77 17.51
C THR A 169 3.43 -10.24 17.42
N SER A 170 4.42 -9.51 17.96
CA SER A 170 4.43 -8.04 17.91
C SER A 170 4.73 -7.46 16.53
N ILE A 171 5.46 -8.19 15.68
CA ILE A 171 5.78 -7.76 14.30
C ILE A 171 4.64 -8.07 13.34
N CYS A 172 3.76 -9.01 13.70
CA CYS A 172 2.63 -9.40 12.87
C CYS A 172 1.67 -8.25 12.58
N TYR A 173 1.42 -7.37 13.54
CA TYR A 173 0.53 -6.22 13.36
C TYR A 173 1.01 -5.25 12.27
N SER A 174 2.31 -5.17 12.00
CA SER A 174 2.84 -4.27 10.96
C SER A 174 2.67 -4.81 9.52
N VAL A 175 2.24 -6.06 9.38
CA VAL A 175 1.93 -6.70 8.09
C VAL A 175 0.45 -6.46 7.70
N TYR A 176 -0.41 -6.22 8.69
CA TYR A 176 -1.84 -5.92 8.53
C TYR A 176 -2.10 -4.42 8.36
#